data_AF-A0A257RQ84-F1
#
_entry.id   AF-A0A257RQ84-F1
#
_cell.length_a   1.000
_cell.length_b   1.000
_cell.length_c   1.000
_cell.angle_alpha   90.00
_cell.angle_beta   90.00
_cell.angle_gamma   90.00
#
_symmetry.space_group_name_H-M   'P 1'
#
loop_
_entity.id
_entity.type
_entity.pdbx_description
1 polymer ?
#
loop_
_entity_poly.entity_id
_entity_poly.type
_entity_poly.pdbx_seq_one_letter_code
_entity_poly.pdbx_strand_id
1 'polypeptide(L)'
;MITVTLAATGGALFVARRITRWPMAALLPVVWVASEMAFNHMSALAFPWLPLGLATARTPVLAQIADLSGVHGVSFWIALTNGLVADMWLSRGDRRGNVRRGVAIAAMAVAVVAYGNWRMRT
;
A
#
# COMPACT_ATOMS: atom_id res chain seq x y z
N MET A 1 18.88 -9.00 -3.74
CA MET A 1 18.49 -7.57 -3.84
C MET A 1 17.07 -7.34 -3.33
N ILE A 2 16.04 -8.03 -3.84
CA ILE A 2 14.66 -7.99 -3.27
C ILE A 2 14.62 -8.33 -1.77
N THR A 3 15.43 -9.29 -1.33
CA THR A 3 15.55 -9.64 0.10
C THR A 3 16.09 -8.49 0.96
N VAL A 4 17.02 -7.68 0.41
CA VAL A 4 17.62 -6.54 1.11
C VAL A 4 16.62 -5.40 1.21
N THR A 5 15.85 -5.13 0.15
CA THR A 5 14.81 -4.10 0.16
C THR A 5 13.72 -4.45 1.18
N LEU A 6 13.24 -5.69 1.17
CA LEU A 6 12.25 -6.15 2.15
C LEU A 6 12.77 -6.10 3.59
N ALA A 7 14.02 -6.50 3.83
CA ALA A 7 14.62 -6.42 5.16
C ALA A 7 14.79 -4.96 5.63
N ALA A 8 15.23 -4.07 4.74
CA ALA A 8 15.38 -2.65 5.04
C ALA A 8 14.02 -1.97 5.32
N THR A 9 13.03 -2.20 4.46
CA THR A 9 11.67 -1.67 4.65
C THR A 9 11.00 -2.24 5.90
N GLY A 10 11.19 -3.55 6.18
CA GLY A 10 10.72 -4.19 7.40
C GLY A 10 11.37 -3.60 8.66
N GLY A 11 12.69 -3.37 8.63
CA GLY A 11 13.43 -2.70 9.70
C GLY A 11 12.95 -1.27 9.93
N ALA A 12 12.79 -0.49 8.85
CA ALA A 12 12.26 0.87 8.91
C ALA A 12 10.84 0.90 9.50
N LEU A 13 9.97 -0.04 9.10
CA LEU A 13 8.62 -0.18 9.63
C LEU A 13 8.63 -0.53 11.12
N PHE A 14 9.51 -1.45 11.54
CA PHE A 14 9.67 -1.83 12.94
C PHE A 14 10.10 -0.64 13.81
N VAL A 15 11.11 0.11 13.36
CA VAL A 15 11.60 1.32 14.05
C VAL A 15 10.51 2.39 14.08
N ALA A 16 9.86 2.68 12.96
CA ALA A 16 8.79 3.66 12.88
C ALA A 16 7.62 3.32 13.83
N ARG A 17 7.24 2.04 13.91
CA ARG A 17 6.20 1.57 14.84
C ARG A 17 6.61 1.74 16.31
N ARG A 18 7.87 1.46 16.65
CA ARG A 18 8.39 1.62 18.01
C ARG A 18 8.40 3.07 18.47
N ILE A 19 8.74 3.99 17.57
CA ILE A 19 8.84 5.43 17.87
C ILE A 19 7.46 6.08 17.91
N THR A 20 6.66 5.92 16.85
CA THR A 20 5.39 6.66 16.70
C THR A 20 4.20 6.00 17.40
N ARG A 21 4.23 4.67 17.54
CA ARG A 21 3.07 3.84 17.95
C ARG A 21 1.83 4.02 17.09
N TRP A 22 1.98 4.48 15.86
CA TRP A 22 0.89 4.63 14.91
C TRP A 22 0.38 3.27 14.38
N PRO A 23 -0.89 3.21 13.91
CA PRO A 23 -1.45 2.01 13.29
C PRO A 23 -0.67 1.60 12.04
N MET A 24 -0.69 0.29 11.73
CA MET A 24 -0.07 -0.24 10.50
C MET A 24 -0.67 0.36 9.24
N ALA A 25 -1.96 0.68 9.26
CA ALA A 25 -2.65 1.37 8.17
C ALA A 25 -1.97 2.70 7.78
N ALA A 26 -1.40 3.44 8.74
CA ALA A 26 -0.69 4.69 8.44
C ALA A 26 0.78 4.45 8.08
N LEU A 27 1.45 3.54 8.79
CA LEU A 27 2.88 3.32 8.65
C LEU A 27 3.26 2.56 7.38
N LEU A 28 2.54 1.49 7.05
CA LEU A 28 2.87 0.65 5.89
C LEU A 28 2.90 1.43 4.58
N PRO A 29 1.86 2.17 4.17
CA PRO A 29 1.87 2.83 2.86
C PRO A 29 2.95 3.92 2.76
N VAL A 30 3.22 4.66 3.84
CA VAL A 30 4.26 5.68 3.87
C VAL A 30 5.65 5.06 3.77
N VAL A 31 5.96 4.10 4.64
CA VAL A 31 7.28 3.47 4.69
C VAL A 31 7.56 2.66 3.41
N TRP A 32 6.55 1.97 2.89
CA TRP A 32 6.67 1.20 1.66
C TRP A 32 6.94 2.08 0.44
N VAL A 33 6.09 3.09 0.19
CA VAL A 33 6.25 3.97 -0.98
C VAL A 33 7.53 4.81 -0.88
N ALA A 34 7.89 5.28 0.31
CA ALA A 34 9.18 5.96 0.52
C ALA A 34 10.37 5.04 0.19
N SER A 35 10.26 3.75 0.55
CA SER A 35 11.27 2.75 0.20
C SER A 35 11.33 2.53 -1.32
N GLU A 36 10.19 2.37 -1.99
CA GLU A 36 10.13 2.23 -3.45
C GLU A 36 10.78 3.43 -4.16
N MET A 37 10.49 4.66 -3.70
CA MET A 37 11.10 5.87 -4.25
C MET A 37 12.60 5.95 -3.96
N ALA A 38 13.04 5.64 -2.74
CA ALA A 38 14.45 5.67 -2.37
C ALA A 38 15.28 4.68 -3.19
N PHE A 39 14.77 3.46 -3.39
CA PHE A 39 15.45 2.45 -4.20
C PHE A 39 15.49 2.81 -5.69
N ASN A 40 14.44 3.45 -6.21
CA ASN A 40 14.44 3.94 -7.60
C ASN A 40 15.46 5.07 -7.85
N HIS A 41 15.87 5.82 -6.82
CA HIS A 41 16.84 6.93 -6.95
C HIS A 41 18.27 6.56 -6.58
N MET A 42 18.55 5.32 -6.14
CA MET A 42 19.91 4.86 -5.84
C MET A 42 20.68 4.61 -7.13
N SER A 43 21.36 5.61 -7.67
CA SER A 43 22.06 5.63 -8.98
C SER A 43 22.76 4.33 -9.42
N ALA A 44 23.48 3.63 -8.53
CA ALA A 44 24.20 2.39 -8.86
C ALA A 44 23.33 1.10 -8.80
N LEU A 45 22.15 1.16 -8.19
CA LEU A 45 21.18 0.07 -8.03
C LEU A 45 19.76 0.45 -8.52
N ALA A 46 19.64 1.56 -9.25
CA ALA A 46 18.38 2.14 -9.70
C ALA A 46 17.78 1.25 -10.78
N PHE A 47 17.08 0.23 -10.32
CA PHE A 47 16.27 -0.63 -11.14
C PHE A 47 14.85 -0.53 -10.59
N PRO A 48 13.80 -0.37 -11.41
CA PRO A 48 12.43 -0.33 -10.94
C PRO A 48 12.03 -1.74 -10.49
N TRP A 49 12.37 -2.09 -9.24
CA TRP A 49 12.22 -3.42 -8.63
C TRP A 49 10.76 -3.82 -8.40
N LEU A 50 10.01 -4.00 -9.50
CA LEU A 50 8.60 -4.37 -9.53
C LEU A 50 7.78 -3.70 -8.42
N PRO A 51 7.49 -2.38 -8.53
CA PRO A 51 6.68 -1.69 -7.54
C PRO A 51 5.37 -2.44 -7.29
N LEU A 52 4.90 -2.41 -6.04
CA LEU A 52 3.73 -3.17 -5.58
C LEU A 52 2.49 -2.87 -6.44
N GLY A 53 2.36 -1.65 -6.93
CA GLY A 53 1.31 -1.24 -7.87
C GLY A 53 1.21 -2.10 -9.13
N LEU A 54 2.33 -2.64 -9.63
CA LEU A 54 2.34 -3.54 -10.80
C LEU A 54 1.61 -4.86 -10.57
N ALA A 55 1.33 -5.24 -9.31
CA ALA A 55 0.48 -6.39 -9.02
C ALA A 55 -0.93 -6.26 -9.66
N THR A 56 -1.37 -5.03 -9.93
CA THR A 56 -2.66 -4.74 -10.59
C THR A 56 -2.56 -4.66 -12.12
N ALA A 57 -1.38 -4.83 -12.72
CA ALA A 57 -1.19 -4.62 -14.15
C ALA A 57 -2.02 -5.59 -15.03
N ARG A 58 -2.37 -6.79 -14.51
CA ARG A 58 -3.24 -7.75 -15.20
C ARG A 58 -4.74 -7.53 -14.94
N THR A 59 -5.09 -6.54 -14.11
CA THR A 59 -6.47 -6.19 -13.76
C THR A 59 -6.72 -4.71 -14.07
N PRO A 60 -7.03 -4.36 -15.34
CA PRO A 60 -7.12 -2.98 -15.79
C PRO A 60 -8.05 -2.12 -14.95
N VAL A 61 -9.18 -2.68 -14.49
CA VAL A 61 -10.13 -2.02 -13.57
C VAL A 61 -9.44 -1.44 -12.34
N LEU A 62 -8.51 -2.17 -11.74
CA LEU A 62 -7.81 -1.71 -10.53
C LEU A 62 -6.63 -0.80 -10.88
N ALA A 63 -5.99 -1.05 -12.02
CA ALA A 63 -4.84 -0.26 -12.48
C ALA A 63 -5.21 1.18 -12.87
N GLN A 64 -6.48 1.47 -13.17
CA GLN A 64 -6.90 2.80 -13.65
C GLN A 64 -6.49 3.95 -12.74
N ILE A 65 -6.48 3.77 -11.40
CA ILE A 65 -6.09 4.83 -10.46
C ILE A 65 -4.64 5.32 -10.64
N ALA A 66 -3.83 4.57 -11.39
CA ALA A 66 -2.48 4.98 -11.78
C ALA A 66 -2.48 6.23 -12.66
N ASP A 67 -3.58 6.57 -13.34
CA ASP A 67 -3.68 7.79 -14.14
C ASP A 67 -3.73 9.07 -13.29
N LEU A 68 -4.24 8.98 -12.04
CA LEU A 68 -4.29 10.10 -11.09
C LEU A 68 -2.99 10.29 -10.31
N SER A 69 -2.31 9.19 -9.98
CA SER A 69 -1.28 9.18 -8.92
C SER A 69 0.00 8.42 -9.31
N GLY A 70 0.04 7.86 -10.52
CA GLY A 70 1.10 6.95 -10.95
C GLY A 70 1.07 5.60 -10.23
N VAL A 71 2.05 4.75 -10.53
CA VAL A 71 2.16 3.40 -9.96
C VAL A 71 2.35 3.41 -8.43
N HIS A 72 3.00 4.44 -7.88
CA HIS A 72 3.23 4.55 -6.44
C HIS A 72 1.95 4.88 -5.66
N GLY A 73 0.97 5.55 -6.26
CA GLY A 73 -0.35 5.72 -5.65
C GLY A 73 -1.13 4.40 -5.59
N VAL A 74 -0.97 3.53 -6.59
CA VAL A 74 -1.48 2.15 -6.53
C VAL A 74 -0.77 1.36 -5.42
N SER A 75 0.57 1.45 -5.32
CA SER A 75 1.33 0.84 -4.22
C SER A 75 0.85 1.33 -2.86
N PHE A 76 0.59 2.64 -2.71
CA PHE A 76 0.07 3.25 -1.50
C PHE A 76 -1.27 2.63 -1.11
N TRP A 77 -2.21 2.54 -2.05
CA TRP A 77 -3.52 1.95 -1.82
C TRP A 77 -3.44 0.49 -1.37
N ILE A 78 -2.61 -0.32 -2.02
CA ILE A 78 -2.41 -1.74 -1.67
C ILE A 78 -1.80 -1.83 -0.26
N ALA A 79 -0.76 -1.06 0.04
CA ALA A 79 -0.09 -1.08 1.33
C ALA A 79 -0.99 -0.58 2.47
N LEU A 80 -1.81 0.46 2.23
CA LEU A 80 -2.82 0.96 3.18
C LEU A 80 -3.85 -0.13 3.50
N THR A 81 -4.37 -0.81 2.47
CA THR A 81 -5.33 -1.91 2.64
C THR A 81 -4.73 -3.04 3.48
N ASN A 82 -3.48 -3.43 3.19
CA ASN A 82 -2.78 -4.44 3.97
C ASN A 82 -2.51 -3.99 5.40
N GLY A 83 -2.23 -2.70 5.64
CA GLY A 83 -2.07 -2.16 6.98
C GLY A 83 -3.36 -2.18 7.80
N LEU A 84 -4.51 -1.92 7.19
CA LEU A 84 -5.82 -2.09 7.84
C LEU A 84 -6.06 -3.56 8.23
N VAL A 85 -5.74 -4.51 7.33
CA VAL A 85 -5.84 -5.95 7.63
C VAL A 85 -4.90 -6.35 8.76
N ALA A 86 -3.65 -5.86 8.75
CA ALA A 86 -2.69 -6.11 9.82
C ALA A 86 -3.19 -5.58 11.17
N ASP A 87 -3.73 -4.36 11.20
CA ASP A 87 -4.31 -3.77 12.42
C ASP A 87 -5.51 -4.59 12.94
N MET A 88 -6.37 -5.11 12.05
CA MET A 88 -7.46 -6.01 12.46
C MET A 88 -6.93 -7.28 13.13
N TRP A 89 -5.81 -7.82 12.62
CA TRP A 89 -5.18 -9.03 13.16
C TRP A 89 -4.49 -8.79 14.51
N LEU A 90 -3.90 -7.60 14.68
CA LEU A 90 -3.17 -7.19 15.87
C LEU A 90 -4.10 -6.76 17.01
N SER A 91 -5.24 -6.14 16.70
CA SER A 91 -6.24 -5.67 17.67
C SER A 91 -7.30 -6.75 17.97
N ARG A 92 -6.86 -7.94 18.42
CA ARG A 92 -7.77 -9.02 18.81
C ARG A 92 -8.68 -8.56 19.95
N GLY A 93 -9.99 -8.47 19.69
CA GLY A 93 -11.01 -8.06 20.67
C GLY A 93 -11.70 -6.73 20.37
N ASP A 94 -11.14 -5.88 19.51
CA ASP A 94 -11.73 -4.60 19.10
C ASP A 94 -12.75 -4.80 17.95
N ARG A 95 -13.91 -5.41 18.26
CA ARG A 95 -14.95 -5.70 17.25
C ARG A 95 -15.41 -4.44 16.51
N ARG A 96 -15.66 -3.35 17.23
CA ARG A 96 -16.13 -2.08 16.63
C ARG A 96 -15.08 -1.47 15.71
N GLY A 97 -13.81 -1.41 16.15
CA GLY A 97 -12.74 -0.91 15.30
C GLY A 97 -12.50 -1.80 14.08
N ASN A 98 -12.63 -3.12 14.22
CA ASN A 98 -12.49 -4.05 13.10
C ASN A 98 -13.62 -3.91 12.07
N VAL A 99 -14.85 -3.66 12.50
CA VAL A 99 -15.95 -3.31 11.58
C VAL A 99 -15.62 -2.01 10.83
N ARG A 100 -15.16 -0.97 11.52
CA ARG A 100 -14.77 0.29 10.88
C ARG A 100 -13.64 0.12 9.86
N ARG A 101 -12.60 -0.66 10.21
CA ARG A 101 -11.49 -1.00 9.31
C ARG A 101 -12.00 -1.79 8.10
N GLY A 102 -12.88 -2.77 8.31
CA GLY A 102 -13.50 -3.55 7.24
C GLY A 102 -14.36 -2.70 6.30
N VAL A 103 -15.17 -1.79 6.84
CA VAL A 103 -15.95 -0.82 6.05
C VAL A 103 -15.03 0.09 5.25
N ALA A 104 -13.93 0.57 5.83
CA ALA A 104 -12.96 1.39 5.12
C ALA A 104 -12.30 0.63 3.94
N ILE A 105 -11.90 -0.63 4.15
CA ILE A 105 -11.37 -1.49 3.08
C ILE A 105 -12.41 -1.67 1.97
N ALA A 106 -13.65 -2.02 2.32
CA ALA A 106 -14.72 -2.25 1.36
C ALA A 106 -15.05 -0.97 0.57
N ALA A 107 -15.20 0.17 1.25
CA ALA A 107 -15.47 1.45 0.61
C ALA A 107 -14.35 1.84 -0.37
N MET A 108 -13.10 1.64 0.02
CA MET A 108 -11.95 1.95 -0.83
C MET A 108 -11.86 1.01 -2.04
N ALA A 109 -12.11 -0.29 -1.86
CA ALA A 109 -12.17 -1.25 -2.96
C ALA A 109 -13.31 -0.90 -3.94
N VAL A 110 -14.50 -0.57 -3.44
CA VAL A 110 -15.63 -0.11 -4.25
C VAL A 110 -15.28 1.16 -5.01
N ALA A 111 -14.64 2.14 -4.36
CA ALA A 111 -14.24 3.38 -5.01
C ALA A 111 -13.25 3.14 -6.16
N VAL A 112 -12.23 2.31 -5.94
CA VAL A 112 -11.23 1.95 -6.98
C VAL A 112 -11.90 1.23 -8.15
N VAL A 113 -12.76 0.25 -7.87
CA VAL A 113 -13.48 -0.50 -8.91
C VAL A 113 -14.46 0.40 -9.67
N ALA A 114 -15.19 1.27 -8.98
CA ALA A 114 -16.13 2.20 -9.59
C ALA A 114 -15.42 3.20 -10.50
N TYR A 115 -14.34 3.81 -10.02
CA TYR A 115 -13.50 4.71 -10.81
C TYR A 115 -12.95 3.98 -12.05
N GLY A 116 -12.41 2.77 -11.88
CA GLY A 116 -11.86 2.01 -12.99
C GLY A 116 -12.88 1.64 -14.05
N ASN A 117 -14.09 1.25 -13.63
CA ASN A 117 -15.18 0.97 -14.58
C ASN A 117 -15.66 2.23 -15.30
N TRP A 118 -15.74 3.37 -14.61
CA TRP A 118 -16.10 4.64 -15.21
C TRP A 118 -15.05 5.05 -16.25
N ARG A 119 -13.77 5.01 -15.86
CA ARG A 119 -12.65 5.43 -16.70
C ARG A 119 -12.45 4.58 -17.95
N MET A 120 -12.77 3.29 -17.90
CA MET A 120 -12.71 2.43 -19.09
C MET A 120 -13.86 2.65 -20.08
N ARG A 121 -14.93 3.32 -19.68
CA ARG A 121 -16.10 3.60 -20.54
C ARG A 121 -16.04 4.96 -21.23
N THR A 122 -15.22 5.88 -20.72
CA THR A 122 -14.95 7.21 -21.27
C THR A 122 -13.67 7.22 -22.06
#